data_AF-A0A9P1I9W2-F1
#
_entry.id   AF-A0A9P1I9W2-F1
#
_cell.length_a   1.000
_cell.length_b   1.000
_cell.length_c   1.000
_cell.angle_alpha   90.00
_cell.angle_beta   90.00
_cell.angle_gamma   90.00
#
_symmetry.space_group_name_H-M   'P 1'
#
loop_
_entity.id
_entity.type
_entity.pdbx_description
1 polymer ?
#
loop_
_entity_poly.entity_id
_entity_poly.type
_entity_poly.pdbx_seq_one_letter_code
_entity_poly.pdbx_strand_id
1 'polypeptide(L)'
;MCIYRSPSCEYKDSLHLLNIISDHLGHNLDVYIVGDTNFPGIEWSTTPKSSNKIGTDFINFCDSHQLTQHIKVPTPIGEIIDRNRLEFAGGVDCFQSNILDFLDKKVSEKSFGLMRKSFPEEYLDQIDTLVDVSDFYLNKVDISKIIEVIGLKPVLTHSDLWQSNVMIVKNKLHAIIDWQTVSFGSPAQDIGLLIVSWLSTQDRRQKLDFLLNEYYNTFLDKIKGHPVPYTFEQLKRNYQLLFPVLACMMLPWIIQLSFYVQEKELREYGIEKCVGLMEDVLATHQKNLEDFPKFFEPQ
;
A
#
# COMPACT_ATOMS: atom_id res chain seq x y z
N MET A 1 -7.48 21.81 0.60
CA MET A 1 -6.03 21.59 0.39
C MET A 1 -5.49 20.74 1.52
N CYS A 2 -4.83 19.62 1.25
CA CYS A 2 -4.22 18.76 2.29
C CYS A 2 -2.71 19.05 2.34
N ILE A 3 -2.18 19.30 3.53
CA ILE A 3 -0.77 19.66 3.75
C ILE A 3 -0.18 18.69 4.75
N TYR A 4 0.84 17.93 4.31
CA TYR A 4 1.49 16.92 5.12
C TYR A 4 2.85 17.39 5.64
N ARG A 5 3.01 17.46 6.97
CA ARG A 5 4.32 17.62 7.62
C ARG A 5 4.94 16.25 7.87
N SER A 6 6.07 15.99 7.23
CA SER A 6 6.81 14.74 7.45
C SER A 6 7.39 14.63 8.88
N PRO A 7 7.42 13.42 9.48
CA PRO A 7 8.17 13.17 10.71
C PRO A 7 9.64 13.60 10.61
N SER A 8 10.22 13.99 11.75
CA SER A 8 11.63 14.41 11.85
C SER A 8 12.04 15.59 10.94
N CYS A 9 11.09 16.40 10.48
CA CYS A 9 11.35 17.60 9.69
C CYS A 9 12.14 18.65 10.50
N GLU A 10 13.16 19.28 9.88
CA GLU A 10 13.98 20.31 10.54
C GLU A 10 13.14 21.55 10.94
N TYR A 11 13.61 22.29 11.96
CA TYR A 11 12.94 23.50 12.45
C TYR A 11 12.65 24.52 11.34
N LYS A 12 13.65 24.80 10.51
CA LYS A 12 13.57 25.81 9.45
C LYS A 12 12.53 25.45 8.39
N ASP A 13 12.42 24.17 8.06
CA ASP A 13 11.52 23.66 7.03
C ASP A 13 10.07 23.64 7.58
N SER A 14 9.92 23.36 8.87
CA SER A 14 8.63 23.46 9.56
C SER A 14 8.11 24.90 9.59
N LEU A 15 8.97 25.88 9.93
CA LEU A 15 8.60 27.30 9.88
C LEU A 15 8.26 27.77 8.46
N HIS A 16 9.08 27.38 7.48
CA HIS A 16 8.83 27.74 6.09
C HIS A 16 7.48 27.21 5.61
N LEU A 17 7.15 25.95 5.95
CA LEU A 17 5.84 25.37 5.68
C LEU A 17 4.73 26.20 6.32
N LEU A 18 4.80 26.51 7.62
CA LEU A 18 3.76 27.29 8.31
C LEU A 18 3.55 28.69 7.69
N ASN A 19 4.63 29.36 7.28
CA ASN A 19 4.53 30.66 6.60
C ASN A 19 3.81 30.53 5.25
N ILE A 20 4.15 29.53 4.44
CA ILE A 20 3.44 29.25 3.18
C ILE A 20 1.96 29.02 3.46
N ILE A 21 1.61 28.24 4.48
CA ILE A 21 0.20 27.98 4.81
C ILE A 21 -0.50 29.28 5.20
N SER A 22 0.13 30.10 6.06
CA SER A 22 -0.43 31.38 6.51
C SER A 22 -0.71 32.31 5.34
N ASP A 23 0.22 32.41 4.38
CA ASP A 23 0.06 33.24 3.18
C ASP A 23 -1.13 32.79 2.30
N HIS A 24 -1.47 31.49 2.31
CA HIS A 24 -2.52 30.92 1.45
C HIS A 24 -3.89 30.80 2.14
N LEU A 25 -3.95 30.79 3.48
CA LEU A 25 -5.19 30.66 4.24
C LEU A 25 -6.13 31.88 4.10
N GLY A 26 -5.64 33.02 3.61
CA GLY A 26 -6.45 34.22 3.34
C GLY A 26 -7.47 34.09 2.20
N HIS A 27 -7.56 32.95 1.52
CA HIS A 27 -8.35 32.76 0.30
C HIS A 27 -9.60 31.87 0.44
N ASN A 28 -10.14 31.67 1.64
CA ASN A 28 -11.35 30.84 1.90
C ASN A 28 -11.23 29.39 1.38
N LEU A 29 -10.06 28.77 1.53
CA LEU A 29 -9.85 27.37 1.21
C LEU A 29 -9.90 26.54 2.50
N ASP A 30 -10.67 25.45 2.50
CA ASP A 30 -10.59 24.45 3.57
C ASP A 30 -9.21 23.78 3.52
N VAL A 31 -8.41 23.95 4.57
CA VAL A 31 -7.06 23.36 4.69
C VAL A 31 -7.03 22.30 5.77
N TYR A 32 -6.60 21.10 5.40
CA TYR A 32 -6.30 20.02 6.32
C TYR A 32 -4.79 19.96 6.52
N ILE A 33 -4.33 20.19 7.75
CA ILE A 33 -2.92 20.03 8.13
C ILE A 33 -2.78 18.68 8.81
N VAL A 34 -1.98 17.80 8.21
CA VAL A 34 -1.78 16.41 8.63
C VAL A 34 -0.29 16.09 8.74
N GLY A 35 0.03 14.95 9.35
CA GLY A 35 1.42 14.51 9.55
C GLY A 35 1.89 14.68 10.99
N ASP A 36 3.21 14.65 11.19
CA ASP A 36 3.79 14.75 12.52
C ASP A 36 3.81 16.21 12.97
N THR A 37 2.90 16.61 13.85
CA THR A 37 2.93 17.92 14.51
C THR A 37 3.21 17.78 16.01
N ASN A 38 3.64 16.60 16.46
CA ASN A 38 4.00 16.32 17.85
C ASN A 38 5.41 16.83 18.13
N PHE A 39 5.59 18.15 18.07
CA PHE A 39 6.84 18.78 18.45
C PHE A 39 7.22 18.36 19.88
N PRO A 40 8.47 17.93 20.15
CA PRO A 40 8.90 17.29 21.41
C PRO A 40 8.91 18.20 22.67
N GLY A 41 8.09 19.24 22.68
CA GLY A 41 7.82 20.08 23.84
C GLY A 41 6.39 20.60 23.92
N ILE A 42 5.50 20.20 22.99
CA ILE A 42 4.07 20.51 23.10
C ILE A 42 3.40 19.50 24.04
N GLU A 43 2.71 20.05 25.03
CA GLU A 43 1.74 19.34 25.85
C GLU A 43 0.33 19.57 25.26
N TRP A 44 -0.19 18.54 24.60
CA TRP A 44 -1.54 18.55 24.00
C TRP A 44 -2.62 18.38 25.07
N SER A 45 -2.92 19.46 25.79
CA SER A 45 -4.06 19.56 26.71
C SER A 45 -5.23 20.33 26.08
N THR A 46 -6.33 20.53 26.80
CA THR A 46 -7.45 21.40 26.37
C THR A 46 -6.98 22.82 25.98
N THR A 47 -5.85 23.26 26.54
CA THR A 47 -5.15 24.47 26.12
C THR A 47 -3.69 24.11 25.86
N PRO A 48 -3.31 23.82 24.61
CA PRO A 48 -1.97 23.38 24.28
C PRO A 48 -0.91 24.38 24.78
N LYS A 49 0.18 23.85 25.34
CA LYS A 49 1.34 24.66 25.77
C LYS A 49 2.61 24.03 25.25
N SER A 50 3.64 24.84 25.02
CA SER A 50 4.94 24.34 24.60
C SER A 50 6.05 24.81 25.52
N SER A 51 6.99 23.92 25.83
CA SER A 51 8.24 24.24 26.53
C SER A 51 9.34 24.77 25.60
N ASN A 52 9.11 24.72 24.28
CA ASN A 52 10.06 25.16 23.28
C ASN A 52 9.44 26.15 22.27
N LYS A 53 10.31 26.98 21.67
CA LYS A 53 9.90 28.03 20.74
C LYS A 53 9.12 27.50 19.54
N ILE A 54 9.54 26.37 18.95
CA ILE A 54 8.86 25.80 17.76
C ILE A 54 7.42 25.43 18.06
N GLY A 55 7.16 24.80 19.21
CA GLY A 55 5.80 24.42 19.58
C GLY A 55 4.97 25.64 19.96
N THR A 56 5.56 26.67 20.58
CA THR A 56 4.86 27.93 20.85
C THR A 56 4.46 28.63 19.55
N ASP A 57 5.39 28.73 18.58
CA ASP A 57 5.14 29.32 17.27
C ASP A 57 4.02 28.54 16.53
N PHE A 58 4.00 27.20 16.63
CA PHE A 58 2.95 26.37 16.03
C PHE A 58 1.58 26.53 16.70
N ILE A 59 1.51 26.54 18.03
CA ILE A 59 0.26 26.75 18.77
C ILE A 59 -0.33 28.13 18.40
N ASN A 60 0.50 29.17 18.41
CA ASN A 60 0.08 30.52 18.01
C ASN A 60 -0.44 30.55 16.58
N PHE A 61 0.19 29.82 15.65
CA PHE A 61 -0.27 29.68 14.28
C PHE A 61 -1.66 29.00 14.22
N CYS A 62 -1.87 27.92 14.96
CA CYS A 62 -3.17 27.24 15.02
C CYS A 62 -4.26 28.18 15.56
N ASP A 63 -3.96 28.91 16.64
CA ASP A 63 -4.88 29.86 17.26
C ASP A 63 -5.21 31.03 16.33
N SER A 64 -4.19 31.62 15.68
CA SER A 64 -4.37 32.79 14.80
C SER A 64 -5.19 32.47 13.55
N HIS A 65 -5.20 31.20 13.12
CA HIS A 65 -5.97 30.73 11.96
C HIS A 65 -7.20 29.91 12.34
N GLN A 66 -7.58 29.86 13.63
CA GLN A 66 -8.76 29.16 14.14
C GLN A 66 -8.82 27.68 13.74
N LEU A 67 -7.66 27.02 13.71
CA LEU A 67 -7.58 25.61 13.34
C LEU A 67 -8.17 24.72 14.45
N THR A 68 -8.93 23.71 14.04
CA THR A 68 -9.54 22.74 14.98
C THR A 68 -8.74 21.43 15.00
N GLN A 69 -8.38 20.96 16.19
CA GLN A 69 -7.71 19.66 16.35
C GLN A 69 -8.71 18.51 16.24
N HIS A 70 -8.55 17.66 15.23
CA HIS A 70 -9.37 16.46 15.03
C HIS A 70 -8.78 15.21 15.70
N ILE A 71 -7.45 15.06 15.72
CA ILE A 71 -6.77 13.91 16.32
C ILE A 71 -6.35 14.25 17.75
N LYS A 72 -6.90 13.54 18.74
CA LYS A 72 -6.67 13.80 20.18
C LYS A 72 -5.68 12.84 20.84
N VAL A 73 -5.11 11.91 20.08
CA VAL A 73 -4.23 10.87 20.61
C VAL A 73 -2.86 10.96 19.91
N PRO A 74 -1.73 11.04 20.63
CA PRO A 74 -0.41 11.16 20.01
C PRO A 74 -0.06 9.95 19.14
N THR A 75 0.53 10.15 17.96
CA THR A 75 1.12 9.06 17.17
C THR A 75 2.24 8.40 17.98
N PRO A 76 2.13 7.13 18.40
CA PRO A 76 3.18 6.48 19.18
C PRO A 76 4.43 6.29 18.30
N ILE A 77 5.58 6.73 18.79
CA ILE A 77 6.89 6.51 18.16
C ILE A 77 7.60 5.42 18.97
N GLY A 78 7.82 4.25 18.37
CA GLY A 78 8.67 3.21 18.96
C GLY A 78 7.99 2.25 19.95
N GLU A 79 6.68 2.34 20.16
CA GLU A 79 5.91 1.38 20.95
C GLU A 79 4.91 0.60 20.07
N ILE A 80 4.62 -0.64 20.46
CA ILE A 80 3.60 -1.47 19.80
C ILE A 80 2.24 -0.81 19.98
N ILE A 81 1.52 -0.63 18.87
CA ILE A 81 0.19 0.00 18.87
C ILE A 81 -0.79 -0.88 19.67
N ASP A 82 -1.39 -0.33 20.73
CA ASP A 82 -2.46 -1.01 21.48
C ASP A 82 -3.68 -1.27 20.59
N ARG A 83 -4.33 -2.43 20.75
CA ARG A 83 -5.53 -2.84 20.00
C ARG A 83 -6.67 -1.84 20.11
N ASN A 84 -6.85 -1.20 21.27
CA ASN A 84 -7.90 -0.18 21.45
C ASN A 84 -7.67 1.06 20.56
N ARG A 85 -6.45 1.24 20.04
CA ARG A 85 -6.10 2.35 19.16
C ARG A 85 -6.23 1.98 17.68
N LEU A 86 -6.60 0.74 17.36
CA LEU A 86 -6.79 0.23 16.01
C LEU A 86 -8.29 0.01 15.69
N GLU A 87 -9.20 0.65 16.42
CA GLU A 87 -10.64 0.62 16.13
C GLU A 87 -10.98 1.14 14.72
N PHE A 88 -10.11 1.96 14.14
CA PHE A 88 -10.25 2.46 12.77
C PHE A 88 -9.75 1.48 11.70
N ALA A 89 -9.00 0.43 12.08
CA ALA A 89 -8.46 -0.52 11.13
C ALA A 89 -9.54 -1.51 10.69
N GLY A 90 -9.62 -1.77 9.39
CA GLY A 90 -10.52 -2.77 8.83
C GLY A 90 -10.22 -4.19 9.32
N GLY A 91 -11.23 -5.06 9.26
CA GLY A 91 -11.05 -6.50 9.49
C GLY A 91 -10.40 -7.22 8.30
N VAL A 92 -10.29 -8.54 8.42
CA VAL A 92 -9.68 -9.43 7.40
C VAL A 92 -10.38 -9.38 6.05
N ASP A 93 -11.67 -9.05 6.03
CA ASP A 93 -12.46 -8.97 4.80
C ASP A 93 -12.31 -7.62 4.08
N CYS A 94 -11.76 -6.61 4.76
CA CYS A 94 -11.69 -5.23 4.25
C CYS A 94 -10.89 -5.13 2.95
N PHE A 95 -9.82 -5.92 2.81
CA PHE A 95 -9.02 -5.92 1.58
C PHE A 95 -9.81 -6.42 0.37
N GLN A 96 -10.64 -7.45 0.56
CA GLN A 96 -11.50 -7.98 -0.48
C GLN A 96 -12.56 -6.95 -0.91
N SER A 97 -13.17 -6.25 0.04
CA SER A 97 -14.09 -5.15 -0.26
C SER A 97 -13.41 -4.05 -1.06
N ASN A 98 -12.20 -3.63 -0.65
CA ASN A 98 -11.44 -2.59 -1.32
C ASN A 98 -11.10 -2.96 -2.78
N ILE A 99 -10.75 -4.23 -3.06
CA ILE A 99 -10.48 -4.69 -4.43
C ILE A 99 -11.69 -4.45 -5.34
N LEU A 100 -12.90 -4.77 -4.87
CA LEU A 100 -14.12 -4.59 -5.64
C LEU A 100 -14.43 -3.11 -5.88
N ASP A 101 -14.09 -2.24 -4.94
CA ASP A 101 -14.27 -0.79 -5.05
C ASP A 101 -13.22 -0.15 -5.99
N PHE A 102 -12.00 -0.67 -6.03
CA PHE A 102 -10.92 -0.14 -6.87
C PHE A 102 -10.96 -0.59 -8.33
N LEU A 103 -11.66 -1.69 -8.64
CA LEU A 103 -11.69 -2.30 -9.98
C LEU A 103 -13.05 -2.13 -10.66
N ASP A 104 -13.23 -0.98 -11.30
CA ASP A 104 -14.37 -0.76 -12.18
C ASP A 104 -14.31 -1.68 -13.42
N LYS A 105 -15.43 -2.32 -13.74
CA LYS A 105 -15.53 -3.28 -14.85
C LYS A 105 -15.18 -2.65 -16.20
N LYS A 106 -15.61 -1.41 -16.46
CA LYS A 106 -15.31 -0.72 -17.73
C LYS A 106 -13.82 -0.37 -17.82
N VAL A 107 -13.21 0.01 -16.71
CA VAL A 107 -11.76 0.24 -16.62
C VAL A 107 -10.99 -1.04 -16.93
N SER A 108 -11.45 -2.18 -16.40
CA SER A 108 -10.86 -3.49 -16.67
C SER A 108 -11.00 -3.90 -18.15
N GLU A 109 -12.19 -3.82 -18.72
CA GLU A 109 -12.45 -4.11 -20.15
C GLU A 109 -11.58 -3.25 -21.08
N LYS A 110 -11.51 -1.94 -20.80
CA LYS A 110 -10.65 -1.01 -21.53
C LYS A 110 -9.18 -1.42 -21.45
N SER A 111 -8.72 -1.82 -20.26
CA SER A 111 -7.33 -2.22 -20.02
C SER A 111 -6.97 -3.50 -20.77
N PHE A 112 -7.83 -4.52 -20.74
CA PHE A 112 -7.63 -5.73 -21.55
C PHE A 112 -7.68 -5.45 -23.05
N GLY A 113 -8.51 -4.49 -23.49
CA GLY A 113 -8.49 -3.99 -24.86
C GLY A 113 -7.15 -3.35 -25.25
N LEU A 114 -6.55 -2.56 -24.36
CA LEU A 114 -5.20 -2.00 -24.55
C LEU A 114 -4.15 -3.10 -24.64
N MET A 115 -4.22 -4.12 -23.78
CA MET A 115 -3.27 -5.25 -23.82
C MET A 115 -3.35 -5.98 -25.18
N ARG A 116 -4.55 -6.37 -25.63
CA ARG A 116 -4.72 -7.05 -26.94
C ARG A 116 -4.20 -6.25 -28.12
N LYS A 117 -4.28 -4.91 -28.05
CA LYS A 117 -3.79 -4.03 -29.11
C LYS A 117 -2.26 -3.87 -29.11
N SER A 118 -1.63 -4.05 -27.95
CA SER A 118 -0.27 -3.53 -27.71
C SER A 118 0.76 -4.62 -27.44
N PHE A 119 0.30 -5.81 -27.08
CA PHE A 119 1.16 -6.96 -26.87
C PHE A 119 1.44 -7.64 -28.22
N PRO A 120 2.58 -8.37 -28.34
CA PRO A 120 2.82 -9.19 -29.53
C PRO A 120 1.69 -10.23 -29.74
N GLU A 121 1.40 -10.55 -31.00
CA GLU A 121 0.26 -11.42 -31.37
C GLU A 121 0.28 -12.80 -30.71
N GLU A 122 1.48 -13.33 -30.41
CA GLU A 122 1.67 -14.61 -29.71
C GLU A 122 1.09 -14.65 -28.29
N TYR A 123 0.81 -13.48 -27.69
CA TYR A 123 0.25 -13.37 -26.34
C TYR A 123 -1.28 -13.27 -26.31
N LEU A 124 -1.98 -13.23 -27.45
CA LEU A 124 -3.43 -12.99 -27.48
C LEU A 124 -4.22 -14.06 -26.71
N ASP A 125 -3.90 -15.34 -26.89
CA ASP A 125 -4.55 -16.44 -26.16
C ASP A 125 -4.29 -16.38 -24.65
N GLN A 126 -3.09 -15.93 -24.26
CA GLN A 126 -2.72 -15.74 -22.86
C GLN A 126 -3.48 -14.55 -22.23
N ILE A 127 -3.75 -13.50 -23.00
CA ILE A 127 -4.58 -12.38 -22.53
C ILE A 127 -6.01 -12.84 -22.28
N ASP A 128 -6.59 -13.65 -23.18
CA ASP A 128 -7.94 -14.19 -22.96
C ASP A 128 -7.98 -15.10 -21.74
N THR A 129 -6.97 -15.96 -21.56
CA THR A 129 -6.83 -16.78 -20.35
C THR A 129 -6.68 -15.90 -19.09
N LEU A 130 -5.92 -14.81 -19.16
CA LEU A 130 -5.75 -13.87 -18.06
C LEU A 130 -7.08 -13.22 -17.67
N VAL A 131 -7.95 -12.90 -18.64
CA VAL A 131 -9.29 -12.35 -18.34
C VAL A 131 -10.09 -13.33 -17.50
N ASP A 132 -10.10 -14.61 -17.86
CA ASP A 132 -10.81 -15.65 -17.12
C ASP A 132 -10.22 -15.87 -15.72
N VAL A 133 -8.89 -15.91 -15.61
CA VAL A 133 -8.18 -16.05 -14.33
C VAL A 133 -8.42 -14.83 -13.43
N SER A 134 -8.44 -13.63 -14.02
CA SER A 134 -8.74 -12.38 -13.30
C SER A 134 -10.18 -12.39 -12.77
N ASP A 135 -11.16 -12.76 -13.58
CA ASP A 135 -12.55 -12.88 -13.13
C ASP A 135 -12.68 -13.92 -12.00
N PHE A 136 -11.99 -15.05 -12.13
CA PHE A 136 -11.98 -16.09 -11.11
C PHE A 136 -11.46 -15.57 -9.76
N TYR A 137 -10.26 -14.99 -9.72
CA TYR A 137 -9.67 -14.51 -8.46
C TYR A 137 -10.39 -13.32 -7.85
N LEU A 138 -10.89 -12.38 -8.67
CA LEU A 138 -11.48 -11.14 -8.17
C LEU A 138 -12.95 -11.29 -7.79
N ASN A 139 -13.71 -12.18 -8.45
CA ASN A 139 -15.16 -12.30 -8.26
C ASN A 139 -15.61 -13.64 -7.66
N LYS A 140 -14.82 -14.71 -7.76
CA LYS A 140 -15.24 -16.07 -7.36
C LYS A 140 -14.45 -16.63 -6.19
N VAL A 141 -13.24 -16.15 -5.96
CA VAL A 141 -12.39 -16.59 -4.84
C VAL A 141 -12.60 -15.67 -3.64
N ASP A 142 -12.89 -16.28 -2.50
CA ASP A 142 -12.93 -15.60 -1.20
C ASP A 142 -11.51 -15.51 -0.62
N ILE A 143 -10.84 -14.39 -0.89
CA ILE A 143 -9.44 -14.20 -0.53
C ILE A 143 -9.24 -14.04 0.98
N SER A 144 -10.28 -13.70 1.74
CA SER A 144 -10.23 -13.63 3.21
C SER A 144 -9.82 -14.98 3.83
N LYS A 145 -10.23 -16.08 3.17
CA LYS A 145 -9.95 -17.46 3.60
C LYS A 145 -8.50 -17.89 3.43
N ILE A 146 -7.66 -17.13 2.70
CA ILE A 146 -6.23 -17.42 2.57
C ILE A 146 -5.56 -17.49 3.96
N ILE A 147 -6.01 -16.65 4.90
CA ILE A 147 -5.49 -16.63 6.27
C ILE A 147 -5.73 -17.99 6.96
N GLU A 148 -6.95 -18.51 6.87
CA GLU A 148 -7.32 -19.79 7.45
C GLU A 148 -6.58 -20.95 6.77
N VAL A 149 -6.57 -20.98 5.43
CA VAL A 149 -5.94 -22.06 4.63
C VAL A 149 -4.45 -22.20 4.92
N ILE A 150 -3.74 -21.08 5.14
CA ILE A 150 -2.30 -21.09 5.45
C ILE A 150 -2.04 -21.24 6.96
N GLY A 151 -3.05 -21.03 7.81
CA GLY A 151 -2.91 -21.06 9.27
C GLY A 151 -2.17 -19.83 9.82
N LEU A 152 -2.44 -18.65 9.26
CA LEU A 152 -1.81 -17.38 9.63
C LEU A 152 -2.53 -16.73 10.81
N LYS A 153 -1.78 -15.98 11.62
CA LYS A 153 -2.38 -14.92 12.44
C LYS A 153 -2.37 -13.61 11.64
N PRO A 154 -3.51 -12.92 11.49
CA PRO A 154 -3.57 -11.64 10.79
C PRO A 154 -2.60 -10.63 11.39
N VAL A 155 -2.01 -9.80 10.55
CA VAL A 155 -1.15 -8.68 10.95
C VAL A 155 -1.74 -7.37 10.45
N LEU A 156 -1.35 -6.26 11.08
CA LEU A 156 -1.74 -4.94 10.60
C LEU A 156 -1.01 -4.65 9.28
N THR A 157 -1.77 -4.36 8.24
CA THR A 157 -1.29 -4.02 6.90
C THR A 157 -1.75 -2.61 6.54
N HIS A 158 -0.92 -1.92 5.76
CA HIS A 158 -1.30 -0.66 5.13
C HIS A 158 -2.44 -0.86 4.13
N SER A 159 -2.45 -2.01 3.45
CA SER A 159 -3.51 -2.49 2.54
C SER A 159 -3.68 -1.72 1.23
N ASP A 160 -3.03 -0.56 1.10
CA ASP A 160 -2.81 0.14 -0.16
C ASP A 160 -1.32 0.54 -0.34
N LEU A 161 -0.38 -0.38 -0.10
CA LEU A 161 1.05 -0.05 -0.15
C LEU A 161 1.66 -0.27 -1.53
N TRP A 162 1.60 0.75 -2.37
CA TRP A 162 2.23 0.81 -3.70
C TRP A 162 3.14 2.04 -3.81
N GLN A 163 3.87 2.18 -4.93
CA GLN A 163 4.95 3.17 -5.06
C GLN A 163 4.50 4.62 -4.81
N SER A 164 3.25 4.97 -5.09
CA SER A 164 2.72 6.32 -4.90
C SER A 164 2.54 6.69 -3.43
N ASN A 165 2.42 5.68 -2.56
CA ASN A 165 2.23 5.85 -1.11
C ASN A 165 3.54 5.72 -0.33
N VAL A 166 4.67 5.66 -1.04
CA VAL A 166 6.03 5.58 -0.46
C VAL A 166 6.84 6.81 -0.87
N MET A 167 7.21 7.63 0.11
CA MET A 167 8.07 8.80 -0.12
C MET A 167 9.54 8.43 0.07
N ILE A 168 10.33 8.53 -1.00
CA ILE A 168 11.78 8.37 -0.95
C ILE A 168 12.48 9.71 -1.14
N VAL A 169 13.42 10.03 -0.24
CA VAL A 169 14.30 11.20 -0.35
C VAL A 169 15.75 10.73 -0.28
N LYS A 170 16.55 11.05 -1.31
CA LYS A 170 17.98 10.66 -1.37
C LYS A 170 18.20 9.16 -1.11
N ASN A 171 17.41 8.30 -1.75
CA ASN A 171 17.44 6.84 -1.63
C ASN A 171 17.17 6.31 -0.20
N LYS A 172 16.49 7.09 0.64
CA LYS A 172 16.04 6.67 1.96
C LYS A 172 14.52 6.80 2.03
N LEU A 173 13.89 5.79 2.62
CA LEU A 173 12.48 5.87 2.99
C LEU A 173 12.31 7.05 3.94
N HIS A 174 11.42 7.96 3.58
CA HIS A 174 11.12 9.16 4.34
C HIS A 174 9.76 9.04 5.04
N ALA A 175 8.74 8.57 4.32
CA ALA A 175 7.41 8.34 4.88
C ALA A 175 6.65 7.28 4.08
N ILE A 176 5.73 6.61 4.77
CA ILE A 176 4.60 5.88 4.16
C ILE A 176 3.35 6.71 4.49
N ILE A 177 2.55 6.99 3.47
CA ILE A 177 1.38 7.87 3.56
C ILE A 177 0.14 7.12 3.08
N ASP A 178 -1.03 7.75 3.28
CA ASP A 178 -2.31 7.24 2.81
C ASP A 178 -2.83 5.97 3.52
N TRP A 179 -2.87 6.05 4.85
CA TRP A 179 -3.26 4.96 5.75
C TRP A 179 -4.78 4.71 5.83
N GLN A 180 -5.58 5.21 4.88
CA GLN A 180 -7.05 5.15 4.95
C GLN A 180 -7.63 3.75 4.77
N THR A 181 -6.86 2.82 4.21
CA THR A 181 -7.26 1.43 3.94
C THR A 181 -6.68 0.43 4.94
N VAL A 182 -5.98 0.90 5.97
CA VAL A 182 -5.33 0.07 6.99
C VAL A 182 -6.27 -1.03 7.51
N SER A 183 -5.79 -2.27 7.52
CA SER A 183 -6.61 -3.39 7.99
C SER A 183 -5.76 -4.48 8.60
N PHE A 184 -6.40 -5.38 9.35
CA PHE A 184 -5.78 -6.64 9.72
C PHE A 184 -5.94 -7.62 8.58
N GLY A 185 -4.84 -8.16 8.07
CA GLY A 185 -4.88 -9.01 6.89
C GLY A 185 -3.67 -9.90 6.74
N SER A 186 -3.42 -10.23 5.47
CA SER A 186 -2.37 -11.13 5.03
C SER A 186 -0.99 -10.47 5.16
N PRO A 187 0.02 -11.11 5.79
CA PRO A 187 1.37 -10.55 5.90
C PRO A 187 2.06 -10.37 4.55
N ALA A 188 1.65 -11.11 3.50
CA ALA A 188 2.19 -10.93 2.16
C ALA A 188 1.55 -9.77 1.37
N GLN A 189 0.50 -9.13 1.90
CA GLN A 189 -0.31 -8.16 1.14
C GLN A 189 0.48 -6.92 0.73
N ASP A 190 1.07 -6.22 1.71
CA ASP A 190 1.83 -4.99 1.47
C ASP A 190 3.10 -5.24 0.65
N ILE A 191 3.89 -6.26 1.03
CA ILE A 191 5.11 -6.62 0.28
C ILE A 191 4.76 -7.12 -1.13
N GLY A 192 3.63 -7.80 -1.29
CA GLY A 192 3.14 -8.25 -2.58
C GLY A 192 2.77 -7.11 -3.51
N LEU A 193 2.07 -6.10 -3.00
CA LEU A 193 1.75 -4.88 -3.75
C LEU A 193 3.01 -4.15 -4.19
N LEU A 194 3.98 -3.97 -3.29
CA LEU A 194 5.27 -3.36 -3.63
C LEU A 194 6.04 -4.17 -4.70
N ILE A 195 6.07 -5.50 -4.58
CA ILE A 195 6.76 -6.35 -5.57
C ILE A 195 6.10 -6.23 -6.95
N VAL A 196 4.77 -6.30 -7.01
CA VAL A 196 4.00 -6.18 -8.26
C VAL A 196 4.20 -4.79 -8.86
N SER A 197 4.07 -3.75 -8.05
CA SER A 197 4.01 -2.36 -8.53
C SER A 197 5.38 -1.78 -8.83
N TRP A 198 6.44 -2.20 -8.12
CA TRP A 198 7.75 -1.55 -8.18
C TRP A 198 8.80 -2.29 -9.01
N LEU A 199 8.80 -3.62 -8.98
CA LEU A 199 9.88 -4.38 -9.62
C LEU A 199 9.65 -4.57 -11.12
N SER A 200 10.76 -4.64 -11.87
CA SER A 200 10.78 -5.19 -13.21
C SER A 200 10.42 -6.68 -13.20
N THR A 201 10.03 -7.24 -14.34
CA THR A 201 9.82 -8.68 -14.49
C THR A 201 11.08 -9.46 -14.09
N GLN A 202 12.25 -9.01 -14.56
CA GLN A 202 13.52 -9.65 -14.25
C GLN A 202 13.83 -9.62 -12.74
N ASP A 203 13.76 -8.44 -12.10
CA ASP A 203 14.07 -8.33 -10.68
C ASP A 203 13.09 -9.13 -9.83
N ARG A 204 11.80 -9.12 -10.16
CA ARG A 204 10.79 -9.92 -9.45
C ARG A 204 11.16 -11.41 -9.51
N ARG A 205 11.44 -11.96 -10.69
CA ARG A 205 11.78 -13.38 -10.86
C ARG A 205 13.12 -13.76 -10.19
N GLN A 206 14.10 -12.87 -10.20
CA GLN A 206 15.45 -13.16 -9.68
C GLN A 206 15.59 -12.91 -8.17
N LYS A 207 14.82 -11.97 -7.60
CA LYS A 207 15.03 -11.49 -6.22
C LYS A 207 13.86 -11.76 -5.28
N LEU A 208 12.77 -12.37 -5.74
CA LEU A 208 11.59 -12.63 -4.91
C LEU A 208 11.95 -13.29 -3.57
N ASP A 209 12.64 -14.43 -3.60
CA ASP A 209 12.99 -15.18 -2.38
C ASP A 209 13.88 -14.36 -1.44
N PHE A 210 14.84 -13.62 -1.99
CA PHE A 210 15.69 -12.72 -1.23
C PHE A 210 14.87 -11.62 -0.54
N LEU A 211 13.97 -10.96 -1.27
CA LEU A 211 13.15 -9.88 -0.74
C LEU A 211 12.17 -10.36 0.34
N LEU A 212 11.53 -11.52 0.14
CA LEU A 212 10.67 -12.12 1.15
C LEU A 212 11.47 -12.48 2.41
N ASN A 213 12.69 -13.01 2.25
CA ASN A 213 13.57 -13.34 3.37
C ASN A 213 14.00 -12.09 4.14
N GLU A 214 14.41 -11.02 3.45
CA GLU A 214 14.76 -9.74 4.10
C GLU A 214 13.56 -9.12 4.81
N TYR A 215 12.37 -9.17 4.21
CA TYR A 215 11.13 -8.72 4.82
C TYR A 215 10.84 -9.50 6.12
N TYR A 216 10.91 -10.82 6.07
CA TYR A 216 10.66 -11.68 7.23
C TYR A 216 11.69 -11.49 8.35
N ASN A 217 12.98 -11.44 8.01
CA ASN A 217 14.05 -11.25 9.01
C ASN A 217 13.97 -9.86 9.65
N THR A 218 13.63 -8.84 8.87
CA THR A 218 13.37 -7.49 9.41
C THR A 218 12.16 -7.51 10.34
N PHE A 219 11.09 -8.19 9.97
CA PHE A 219 9.92 -8.36 10.83
C PHE A 219 10.29 -9.03 12.16
N LEU A 220 11.03 -10.15 12.12
CA LEU A 220 11.53 -10.83 13.32
C LEU A 220 12.39 -9.93 14.21
N ASP A 221 13.25 -9.09 13.63
CA ASP A 221 14.05 -8.10 14.36
C ASP A 221 13.17 -7.08 15.08
N LYS A 222 12.06 -6.65 14.47
CA LYS A 222 11.17 -5.62 15.04
C LYS A 222 10.21 -6.16 16.10
N ILE A 223 9.79 -7.42 16.02
CA ILE A 223 8.85 -8.00 16.99
C ILE A 223 9.52 -8.62 18.23
N LYS A 224 10.85 -8.52 18.37
CA LYS A 224 11.63 -9.13 19.46
C LYS A 224 10.92 -9.05 20.82
N GLY A 225 10.74 -10.21 21.46
CA GLY A 225 10.04 -10.33 22.74
C GLY A 225 8.55 -10.67 22.63
N HIS A 226 7.99 -10.70 21.41
CA HIS A 226 6.60 -11.06 21.17
C HIS A 226 6.46 -12.39 20.41
N PRO A 227 5.30 -13.07 20.54
CA PRO A 227 5.02 -14.29 19.76
C PRO A 227 5.06 -14.00 18.26
N VAL A 228 5.81 -14.83 17.52
CA VAL A 228 5.87 -14.73 16.06
C VAL A 228 4.53 -15.20 15.45
N PRO A 229 3.83 -14.36 14.67
CA PRO A 229 2.49 -14.70 14.14
C PRO A 229 2.50 -15.70 12.97
N TYR A 230 3.61 -15.85 12.26
CA TYR A 230 3.75 -16.74 11.10
C TYR A 230 5.21 -17.13 10.83
N THR A 231 5.41 -18.25 10.13
CA THR A 231 6.72 -18.72 9.67
C THR A 231 7.09 -18.15 8.30
N PHE A 232 8.37 -18.21 7.92
CA PHE A 232 8.80 -17.83 6.57
C PHE A 232 8.11 -18.63 5.46
N GLU A 233 7.93 -19.95 5.67
CA GLU A 233 7.22 -20.79 4.70
C GLU A 233 5.75 -20.41 4.58
N GLN A 234 5.10 -20.04 5.68
CA GLN A 234 3.74 -19.49 5.64
C GLN A 234 3.70 -18.17 4.87
N LEU A 235 4.67 -17.26 5.04
CA LEU A 235 4.76 -16.03 4.25
C LEU A 235 4.89 -16.32 2.74
N LYS A 236 5.75 -17.26 2.34
CA LYS A 236 5.91 -17.66 0.93
C LYS A 236 4.63 -18.21 0.33
N ARG A 237 3.98 -19.15 1.02
CA ARG A 237 2.71 -19.74 0.58
C ARG A 237 1.59 -18.71 0.51
N ASN A 238 1.56 -17.80 1.47
CA ASN A 238 0.64 -16.69 1.51
C ASN A 238 0.85 -15.72 0.33
N TYR A 239 2.10 -15.37 0.02
CA TYR A 239 2.44 -14.59 -1.18
C TYR A 239 2.00 -15.31 -2.45
N GLN A 240 2.27 -16.60 -2.58
CA GLN A 240 1.92 -17.39 -3.76
C GLN A 240 0.41 -17.41 -4.03
N LEU A 241 -0.42 -17.65 -3.00
CA LEU A 241 -1.88 -17.61 -3.13
C LEU A 241 -2.40 -16.21 -3.46
N LEU A 242 -1.80 -15.18 -2.87
CA LEU A 242 -2.29 -13.81 -2.99
C LEU A 242 -1.80 -13.11 -4.28
N PHE A 243 -0.65 -13.52 -4.84
CA PHE A 243 -0.01 -12.86 -5.97
C PHE A 243 -0.93 -12.67 -7.19
N PRO A 244 -1.70 -13.67 -7.66
CA PRO A 244 -2.63 -13.48 -8.78
C PRO A 244 -3.64 -12.36 -8.53
N VAL A 245 -4.17 -12.24 -7.31
CA VAL A 245 -5.13 -11.20 -6.92
C VAL A 245 -4.46 -9.82 -7.01
N LEU A 246 -3.27 -9.66 -6.42
CA LEU A 246 -2.55 -8.38 -6.40
C LEU A 246 -2.13 -7.95 -7.82
N ALA A 247 -1.65 -8.90 -8.62
CA ALA A 247 -1.24 -8.63 -9.99
C ALA A 247 -2.43 -8.29 -10.89
N CYS A 248 -3.54 -9.04 -10.82
CA CYS A 248 -4.76 -8.73 -11.57
C CYS A 248 -5.37 -7.38 -11.16
N MET A 249 -5.25 -6.98 -9.89
CA MET A 249 -5.66 -5.65 -9.44
C MET A 249 -4.78 -4.53 -10.03
N MET A 250 -3.46 -4.72 -10.08
CA MET A 250 -2.53 -3.67 -10.51
C MET A 250 -2.35 -3.60 -12.04
N LEU A 251 -2.53 -4.72 -12.75
CA LEU A 251 -2.33 -4.81 -14.21
C LEU A 251 -3.12 -3.74 -15.00
N PRO A 252 -4.44 -3.55 -14.76
CA PRO A 252 -5.21 -2.48 -15.42
C PRO A 252 -4.63 -1.08 -15.22
N TRP A 253 -4.10 -0.80 -14.04
CA TRP A 253 -3.48 0.49 -13.74
C TRP A 253 -2.13 0.66 -14.44
N ILE A 254 -1.27 -0.37 -14.41
CA ILE A 254 0.06 -0.32 -15.04
C ILE A 254 -0.08 -0.13 -16.56
N ILE A 255 -0.97 -0.86 -17.23
CA ILE A 255 -1.13 -0.71 -18.69
C ILE A 255 -1.66 0.69 -19.04
N GLN A 256 -2.66 1.20 -18.32
CA GLN A 256 -3.19 2.53 -18.58
C GLN A 256 -2.15 3.64 -18.35
N LEU A 257 -1.38 3.55 -17.26
CA LEU A 257 -0.29 4.48 -16.99
C LEU A 257 0.78 4.44 -18.09
N SER A 258 1.12 3.24 -18.58
CA SER A 258 2.06 3.08 -19.69
C SER A 258 1.59 3.83 -20.95
N PHE A 259 0.28 3.84 -21.21
CA PHE A 259 -0.31 4.58 -22.33
C PHE A 259 -0.43 6.09 -22.10
N TYR A 260 -0.48 6.52 -20.85
CA TYR A 260 -0.47 7.93 -20.46
C TYR A 260 0.92 8.56 -20.62
N VAL A 261 1.99 7.79 -20.38
CA VAL A 261 3.37 8.25 -20.52
C VAL A 261 3.71 8.51 -22.00
N GLN A 262 4.15 9.73 -22.32
CA GLN A 262 4.49 10.14 -23.69
C GLN A 262 5.82 9.55 -24.16
N GLU A 263 6.74 9.29 -23.24
CA GLU A 263 8.06 8.73 -23.53
C GLU A 263 7.95 7.27 -23.99
N LYS A 264 8.42 7.00 -25.21
CA LYS A 264 8.31 5.68 -25.85
C LYS A 264 8.98 4.58 -25.03
N GLU A 265 10.20 4.83 -24.56
CA GLU A 265 10.99 3.85 -23.79
C GLU A 265 10.30 3.46 -22.48
N LEU A 266 9.72 4.43 -21.76
CA LEU A 266 8.96 4.17 -20.54
C LEU A 266 7.64 3.42 -20.81
N ARG A 267 6.98 3.72 -21.93
CA ARG A 267 5.79 2.98 -22.38
C ARG A 267 6.13 1.53 -22.71
N GLU A 268 7.22 1.30 -23.43
CA GLU A 268 7.70 -0.05 -23.78
C GLU A 268 8.07 -0.84 -22.52
N TYR A 269 8.78 -0.21 -21.57
CA TYR A 269 9.08 -0.80 -20.26
C TYR A 269 7.80 -1.19 -19.50
N GLY A 270 6.78 -0.32 -19.50
CA GLY A 270 5.49 -0.61 -18.87
C GLY A 270 4.73 -1.75 -19.53
N ILE A 271 4.80 -1.88 -20.86
CA ILE A 271 4.22 -3.00 -21.60
C ILE A 271 4.96 -4.30 -21.27
N GLU A 272 6.29 -4.31 -21.29
CA GLU A 272 7.12 -5.47 -20.93
C GLU A 272 6.80 -5.95 -19.50
N LYS A 273 6.65 -5.01 -18.56
CA LYS A 273 6.22 -5.32 -17.19
C LYS A 273 4.84 -5.98 -17.16
N CYS A 274 3.88 -5.50 -17.94
CA CYS A 274 2.55 -6.11 -18.01
C CYS A 274 2.58 -7.53 -18.61
N VAL A 275 3.39 -7.75 -19.65
CA VAL A 275 3.59 -9.10 -20.23
C VAL A 275 4.14 -10.05 -19.17
N GLY A 276 5.22 -9.66 -18.49
CA GLY A 276 5.82 -10.52 -17.47
C GLY A 276 4.92 -10.76 -16.26
N LEU A 277 4.09 -9.79 -15.87
CA LEU A 277 3.08 -9.99 -14.83
C LEU A 277 2.01 -10.99 -15.27
N MET A 278 1.51 -10.90 -16.51
CA MET A 278 0.56 -11.86 -17.06
C MET A 278 1.13 -13.28 -17.04
N GLU A 279 2.35 -13.47 -17.54
CA GLU A 279 3.03 -14.77 -17.51
C GLU A 279 3.13 -15.32 -16.08
N ASP A 280 3.56 -14.48 -15.12
CA ASP A 280 3.71 -14.89 -13.73
C ASP A 280 2.37 -15.22 -13.09
N VAL A 281 1.30 -14.48 -13.42
CA VAL A 281 -0.07 -14.77 -12.94
C VAL A 281 -0.54 -16.13 -13.43
N LEU A 282 -0.39 -16.40 -14.73
CA LEU A 282 -0.83 -17.66 -15.32
C LEU A 282 -0.05 -18.85 -14.76
N ALA A 283 1.28 -18.71 -14.63
CA ALA A 283 2.12 -19.75 -14.03
C ALA A 283 1.77 -19.98 -12.55
N THR A 284 1.59 -18.90 -11.78
CA THR A 284 1.23 -18.99 -10.35
C THR A 284 -0.17 -19.54 -10.16
N HIS A 285 -1.13 -19.21 -11.04
CA HIS A 285 -2.48 -19.77 -11.01
C HIS A 285 -2.46 -21.29 -11.17
N GLN A 286 -1.73 -21.82 -12.17
CA GLN A 286 -1.60 -23.27 -12.34
C GLN A 286 -0.98 -23.93 -11.11
N LYS A 287 0.12 -23.37 -10.60
CA LYS A 287 0.77 -23.85 -9.39
C LYS A 287 -0.15 -23.81 -8.16
N ASN A 288 -1.01 -22.79 -8.06
CA ASN A 288 -1.97 -22.68 -6.96
C ASN A 288 -3.05 -23.77 -7.03
N LEU A 289 -3.55 -24.11 -8.23
CA LEU A 289 -4.50 -25.22 -8.40
C LEU A 289 -3.89 -26.56 -7.94
N GLU A 290 -2.59 -26.76 -8.16
CA GLU A 290 -1.85 -27.95 -7.72
C GLU A 290 -1.55 -27.96 -6.22
N ASP A 291 -1.05 -26.84 -5.68
CA ASP A 291 -0.57 -26.75 -4.29
C ASP A 291 -1.72 -26.56 -3.28
N PHE A 292 -2.87 -26.02 -3.71
CA PHE A 292 -4.02 -25.67 -2.87
C PHE A 292 -5.38 -26.08 -3.47
N PRO A 293 -5.57 -27.32 -3.94
CA PRO A 293 -6.78 -27.73 -4.66
C PRO A 293 -8.06 -27.47 -3.85
N LYS A 294 -8.05 -27.76 -2.54
CA LYS A 294 -9.19 -27.54 -1.64
C LYS A 294 -9.60 -26.08 -1.49
N PHE A 295 -8.69 -25.14 -1.69
CA PHE A 295 -9.01 -23.71 -1.59
C PHE A 295 -9.88 -23.25 -2.77
N PHE A 296 -9.74 -23.91 -3.91
CA PHE A 296 -10.44 -23.57 -5.16
C PHE A 296 -11.66 -24.44 -5.46
N GLU A 297 -11.98 -25.41 -4.59
CA GLU A 297 -13.23 -26.16 -4.67
C GLU A 297 -14.42 -25.22 -4.39
N PRO A 298 -15.56 -25.36 -5.11
CA PRO A 298 -16.77 -24.61 -4.81
C PRO A 298 -17.19 -24.87 -3.37
N GLN A 299 -17.30 -23.80 -2.57
CA GLN A 299 -17.70 -23.86 -1.16
C GLN A 299 -19.21 -23.77 -0.98
#